data_AF-A0A9P6CH05-F1
#
_entry.id   AF-A0A9P6CH05-F1
#
_cell.length_a   1.000
_cell.length_b   1.000
_cell.length_c   1.000
_cell.angle_alpha   90.00
_cell.angle_beta   90.00
_cell.angle_gamma   90.00
#
_symmetry.space_group_name_H-M   'P 1'
#
loop_
_entity.id
_entity.type
_entity.pdbx_description
1 polymer ?
#
loop_
_entity_poly.entity_id
_entity_poly.type
_entity_poly.pdbx_seq_one_letter_code
_entity_poly.pdbx_strand_id
1 'polypeptide(L)'
;MSRTLQWGVSILSSSAFVIHSMKSKIPHVHHKTTRNDEKVIPSDVSVHDPIQVHDTLILLGAPHIEREEFNRMYHGPLATALTFISEHMKGRQGVSLGRHRIHQIRETRLKSHLKQPGDVTRPPTEKAASILSGAKKNTELLRRQMEDQQLEMEETQDILERLKRDLGVKQRTKLLLSVLEQKEKIRVKRFQEITRLITDLRKRVLEVKAQPSTSFSTESRDKIVQAFMSKIRPPRISHTLNALMNLHGHHLGLSRLIQLGSSSESEHLSHILGRIAQQAERFETDPNTVDRIIAIARARAKQRQRFKSHDFPPVSELELEKKYKANEERERELQKISDLAVALGFLCEHSISSANLFVEKSSPILRASLEEESPLAKGYIDTLRCIITSPPDEIPGETRFVQQVKSTCHLRGRITLSEIVACVEATIRKAHRQTLFLEALTIPPPSPLTEEQEALIASYSMNANNVQDRTTKLLTRKVEKAEMGYSLAKDVQNLIQEAKTIVG
;
A
#
# COMPACT_ATOMS: atom_id res chain seq x y z
N MET A 1 -40.26 -9.93 23.03
CA MET A 1 -40.85 -8.95 22.10
C MET A 1 -40.28 -9.21 20.72
N SER A 2 -40.98 -10.04 19.95
CA SER A 2 -40.55 -10.53 18.64
C SER A 2 -41.30 -9.75 17.56
N ARG A 3 -40.59 -9.18 16.59
CA ARG A 3 -41.19 -8.62 15.37
C ARG A 3 -40.65 -9.37 14.16
N THR A 4 -41.39 -10.40 13.79
CA THR A 4 -41.47 -10.97 12.44
C THR A 4 -42.21 -9.97 11.54
N LEU A 5 -41.60 -9.57 10.43
CA LEU A 5 -42.29 -8.91 9.32
C LEU A 5 -42.23 -9.83 8.11
N GLN A 6 -43.39 -10.40 7.86
CA GLN A 6 -43.76 -11.25 6.75
C GLN A 6 -44.40 -10.33 5.69
N TRP A 7 -43.84 -10.25 4.49
CA TRP A 7 -44.55 -9.74 3.32
C TRP A 7 -44.20 -10.65 2.13
N GLY A 8 -45.15 -11.50 1.79
CA GLY A 8 -45.29 -11.99 0.42
C GLY A 8 -46.32 -11.14 -0.31
N VAL A 9 -46.18 -10.98 -1.61
CA VAL A 9 -47.26 -11.10 -2.61
C VAL A 9 -46.60 -11.26 -3.98
N SER A 10 -47.01 -12.33 -4.65
CA SER A 10 -46.75 -12.71 -6.03
C SER A 10 -47.44 -11.79 -7.03
N ILE A 11 -46.78 -11.44 -8.14
CA ILE A 11 -47.48 -11.20 -9.42
C ILE A 11 -46.67 -11.86 -10.55
N LEU A 12 -47.30 -12.88 -11.14
CA LEU A 12 -46.96 -13.49 -12.41
C LEU A 12 -47.31 -12.51 -13.54
N SER A 13 -46.39 -12.28 -14.47
CA SER A 13 -46.75 -11.84 -15.83
C SER A 13 -45.81 -12.49 -16.83
N SER A 14 -46.34 -13.53 -17.49
CA SER A 14 -45.75 -14.16 -18.67
C SER A 14 -45.92 -13.22 -19.86
N SER A 15 -44.81 -12.78 -20.44
CA SER A 15 -44.80 -12.15 -21.77
C SER A 15 -43.84 -12.97 -22.64
N ALA A 16 -44.41 -13.90 -23.41
CA ALA A 16 -43.68 -14.67 -24.41
C ALA A 16 -43.42 -13.77 -25.63
N PHE A 17 -42.17 -13.32 -25.80
CA PHE A 17 -41.72 -12.63 -27.01
C PHE A 17 -41.07 -13.65 -27.94
N VAL A 18 -41.80 -14.05 -28.98
CA VAL A 18 -41.31 -14.92 -30.06
C VAL A 18 -40.54 -14.05 -31.05
N ILE A 19 -39.22 -14.13 -31.02
CA ILE A 19 -38.36 -13.54 -32.06
C ILE A 19 -38.16 -14.58 -33.16
N HIS A 20 -38.78 -14.35 -34.33
CA HIS A 20 -38.47 -15.08 -35.55
C HIS A 20 -37.06 -14.69 -36.05
N SER A 21 -36.09 -15.54 -35.75
CA SER A 21 -34.75 -15.48 -36.35
C SER A 21 -34.80 -16.11 -37.75
N MET A 22 -34.68 -15.27 -38.78
CA MET A 22 -34.46 -15.72 -40.16
C MET A 22 -33.07 -16.35 -40.27
N LYS A 23 -33.03 -17.68 -40.40
CA LYS A 23 -31.81 -18.45 -40.68
C LYS A 23 -31.43 -18.31 -42.16
N SER A 24 -30.49 -17.42 -42.48
CA SER A 24 -29.77 -17.48 -43.76
C SER A 24 -28.76 -18.64 -43.70
N LYS A 25 -29.07 -19.74 -44.38
CA LYS A 25 -28.12 -20.84 -44.63
C LYS A 25 -27.10 -20.36 -45.67
N ILE A 26 -25.98 -19.82 -45.20
CA ILE A 26 -24.75 -19.69 -46.01
C ILE A 26 -23.84 -20.84 -45.54
N PRO A 27 -23.32 -21.69 -46.46
CA PRO A 27 -22.38 -22.73 -46.08
C PRO A 27 -21.06 -22.08 -45.65
N HIS A 28 -20.82 -22.02 -44.34
CA HIS A 28 -19.51 -21.73 -43.79
C HIS A 28 -18.55 -22.87 -44.18
N VAL A 29 -17.65 -22.57 -45.11
CA VAL A 29 -16.45 -23.39 -45.33
C VAL A 29 -15.57 -23.17 -44.09
N HIS A 30 -15.50 -24.19 -43.24
CA HIS A 30 -14.56 -24.24 -42.12
C HIS A 30 -13.13 -24.25 -42.66
N HIS A 31 -12.53 -23.08 -42.85
CA HIS A 31 -11.08 -22.97 -42.81
C HIS A 31 -10.66 -23.19 -41.35
N LYS A 32 -10.19 -24.41 -41.06
CA LYS A 32 -9.41 -24.70 -39.86
C LYS A 32 -8.10 -23.91 -39.97
N THR A 33 -8.12 -22.66 -39.55
CA THR A 33 -6.90 -21.92 -39.24
C THR A 33 -6.37 -22.52 -37.95
N THR A 34 -5.33 -23.32 -38.06
CA THR A 34 -4.56 -23.84 -36.93
C THR A 34 -4.03 -22.66 -36.13
N ARG A 35 -4.76 -22.33 -35.08
CA ARG A 35 -4.34 -21.46 -33.99
C ARG A 35 -3.10 -22.10 -33.36
N ASN A 36 -2.02 -21.34 -33.25
CA ASN A 36 -0.82 -21.72 -32.51
C ASN A 36 -1.13 -21.72 -31.00
N ASP A 37 -1.88 -22.71 -30.56
CA ASP A 37 -1.71 -23.23 -29.20
C ASP A 37 -0.34 -23.90 -29.17
N GLU A 38 0.37 -23.75 -28.06
CA GLU A 38 1.69 -24.34 -27.79
C GLU A 38 1.75 -25.77 -28.36
N LYS A 39 2.40 -25.89 -29.52
CA LYS A 39 2.67 -27.16 -30.16
C LYS A 39 3.58 -27.94 -29.22
N VAL A 40 2.99 -28.82 -28.44
CA VAL A 40 3.59 -30.11 -28.14
C VAL A 40 4.03 -30.66 -29.48
N ILE A 41 5.33 -30.59 -29.74
CA ILE A 41 5.98 -31.09 -30.95
C ILE A 41 5.58 -32.56 -31.05
N PRO A 42 4.80 -32.98 -32.07
CA PRO A 42 4.64 -34.40 -32.34
C PRO A 42 6.03 -34.87 -32.78
N SER A 43 6.71 -35.58 -31.92
CA SER A 43 8.07 -36.09 -32.10
C SER A 43 8.16 -37.27 -33.08
N ASP A 44 7.25 -37.34 -34.05
CA ASP A 44 7.36 -38.21 -35.21
C ASP A 44 7.81 -37.37 -36.42
N VAL A 45 9.01 -36.79 -36.29
CA VAL A 45 9.74 -36.29 -37.45
C VAL A 45 10.20 -37.52 -38.20
N SER A 46 9.61 -37.76 -39.38
CA SER A 46 10.13 -38.72 -40.36
C SER A 46 11.61 -38.45 -40.53
N VAL A 47 12.46 -39.33 -39.99
CA VAL A 47 13.91 -39.23 -40.10
C VAL A 47 14.24 -39.46 -41.56
N HIS A 48 14.36 -38.39 -42.33
CA HIS A 48 14.81 -38.47 -43.72
C HIS A 48 16.26 -38.93 -43.73
N ASP A 49 16.55 -39.91 -44.59
CA ASP A 49 17.87 -40.49 -44.71
C ASP A 49 18.91 -39.37 -44.95
N PRO A 50 19.97 -39.29 -44.11
CA PRO A 50 20.98 -38.23 -44.21
C PRO A 50 21.62 -38.16 -45.59
N ILE A 51 21.73 -39.31 -46.27
CA ILE A 51 22.28 -39.45 -47.61
C ILE A 51 21.42 -38.71 -48.64
N GLN A 52 20.09 -38.79 -48.53
CA GLN A 52 19.18 -38.12 -49.46
C GLN A 52 19.22 -36.60 -49.29
N VAL A 53 19.33 -36.12 -48.05
CA VAL A 53 19.46 -34.68 -47.76
C VAL A 53 20.81 -34.15 -48.25
N HIS A 54 21.89 -34.91 -48.09
CA HIS A 54 23.21 -34.57 -48.61
C HIS A 54 23.23 -34.46 -50.13
N ASP A 55 22.74 -35.49 -50.83
CA ASP A 55 22.71 -35.53 -52.30
C ASP A 55 21.82 -34.40 -52.87
N THR A 56 20.70 -34.09 -52.21
CA THR A 56 19.83 -32.97 -52.63
C THR A 56 20.48 -31.61 -52.41
N LEU A 57 21.22 -31.41 -51.32
CA LEU A 57 21.96 -30.16 -51.08
C LEU A 57 23.09 -29.97 -52.09
N ILE A 58 23.81 -31.04 -52.47
CA ILE A 58 24.82 -30.98 -53.53
C ILE A 58 24.18 -30.61 -54.87
N LEU A 59 23.04 -31.20 -55.23
CA LEU A 59 22.30 -30.84 -56.45
C LEU A 59 21.83 -29.38 -56.46
N LEU A 60 21.65 -28.78 -55.29
CA LEU A 60 21.30 -27.37 -55.12
C LEU A 60 22.53 -26.43 -55.10
N GLY A 61 23.74 -26.96 -55.28
CA GLY A 61 24.98 -26.19 -55.36
C GLY A 61 25.65 -25.94 -54.00
N ALA A 62 25.36 -26.75 -52.97
CA ALA A 62 26.11 -26.73 -51.73
C ALA A 62 27.57 -27.17 -51.96
N PRO A 63 28.54 -26.66 -51.17
CA PRO A 63 29.94 -27.08 -51.28
C PRO A 63 30.10 -28.59 -51.06
N HIS A 64 31.10 -29.18 -51.73
CA HIS A 64 31.39 -30.60 -51.59
C HIS A 64 31.91 -30.91 -50.17
N ILE A 65 31.04 -31.47 -49.34
CA ILE A 65 31.35 -32.00 -48.01
C ILE A 65 31.34 -33.53 -48.13
N GLU A 66 32.31 -34.22 -47.54
CA GLU A 66 32.33 -35.68 -47.54
C GLU A 66 31.12 -36.26 -46.78
N ARG A 67 30.59 -37.40 -47.24
CA ARG A 67 29.38 -38.00 -46.66
C ARG A 67 29.54 -38.33 -45.17
N GLU A 68 30.74 -38.73 -44.76
CA GLU A 68 31.04 -39.03 -43.37
C GLU A 68 31.03 -37.77 -42.49
N GLU A 69 31.55 -36.66 -42.99
CA GLU A 69 31.52 -35.36 -42.30
C GLU A 69 30.10 -34.81 -42.20
N PHE A 70 29.32 -34.92 -43.28
CA PHE A 70 27.92 -34.51 -43.28
C PHE A 70 27.11 -35.32 -42.27
N ASN A 71 27.31 -36.64 -42.19
CA ASN A 71 26.57 -37.49 -41.26
C ASN A 71 26.92 -37.16 -39.78
N ARG A 72 28.17 -36.75 -39.50
CA ARG A 72 28.56 -36.24 -38.16
C ARG A 72 27.89 -34.91 -37.80
N MET A 73 27.65 -34.06 -38.80
CA MET A 73 26.96 -32.77 -38.61
C MET A 73 25.43 -32.91 -38.57
N TYR A 74 24.88 -33.96 -39.17
CA TYR A 74 23.44 -34.17 -39.34
C TYR A 74 22.78 -34.73 -38.06
N HIS A 75 22.82 -33.95 -36.98
CA HIS A 75 22.19 -34.28 -35.70
C HIS A 75 21.41 -33.09 -35.12
N GLY A 76 20.35 -33.40 -34.35
CA GLY A 76 19.61 -32.40 -33.57
C GLY A 76 18.89 -31.31 -34.41
N PRO A 77 18.81 -30.06 -33.92
CA PRO A 77 18.14 -28.95 -34.60
C PRO A 77 18.74 -28.57 -35.96
N LEU A 78 20.02 -28.90 -36.17
CA LEU A 78 20.68 -28.63 -37.45
C LEU A 78 20.16 -29.58 -38.53
N ALA A 79 19.94 -30.86 -38.20
CA ALA A 79 19.36 -31.83 -39.12
C ALA A 79 17.99 -31.36 -39.60
N THR A 80 17.10 -30.94 -38.69
CA THR A 80 15.76 -30.45 -39.06
C THR A 80 15.80 -29.20 -39.92
N ALA A 81 16.74 -28.27 -39.66
CA ALA A 81 16.95 -27.10 -40.51
C ALA A 81 17.44 -27.49 -41.92
N LEU A 82 18.38 -28.44 -42.03
CA LEU A 82 18.90 -28.90 -43.32
C LEU A 82 17.83 -29.65 -44.13
N THR A 83 17.01 -30.49 -43.49
CA THR A 83 15.86 -31.14 -44.13
C THR A 83 14.84 -30.10 -44.61
N PHE A 84 14.51 -29.12 -43.77
CA PHE A 84 13.59 -28.04 -44.14
C PHE A 84 14.09 -27.26 -45.36
N ILE A 85 15.38 -26.93 -45.40
CA ILE A 85 16.00 -26.20 -46.51
C ILE A 85 15.97 -27.03 -47.79
N SER A 86 16.35 -28.31 -47.74
CA SER A 86 16.39 -29.17 -48.93
C SER A 86 15.00 -29.34 -49.55
N GLU A 87 13.96 -29.55 -48.73
CA GLU A 87 12.56 -29.62 -49.17
C GLU A 87 12.09 -28.31 -49.81
N HIS A 88 12.33 -27.18 -49.14
CA HIS A 88 11.87 -25.88 -49.62
C HIS A 88 12.57 -25.48 -50.91
N MET A 89 13.87 -25.74 -51.04
CA MET A 89 14.62 -25.45 -52.25
C MET A 89 14.20 -26.33 -53.42
N LYS A 90 13.96 -27.63 -53.20
CA LYS A 90 13.39 -28.52 -54.20
C LYS A 90 12.01 -28.02 -54.67
N GLY A 91 11.16 -27.57 -53.74
CA GLY A 91 9.88 -26.95 -54.05
C GLY A 91 10.02 -25.68 -54.90
N ARG A 92 10.92 -24.76 -54.52
CA ARG A 92 11.17 -23.53 -55.28
C ARG A 92 11.72 -23.81 -56.68
N GLN A 93 12.63 -24.76 -56.83
CA GLN A 93 13.17 -25.18 -58.12
C GLN A 93 12.07 -25.80 -59.00
N GLY A 94 11.21 -26.66 -58.43
CA GLY A 94 10.06 -27.22 -59.13
C GLY A 94 9.08 -26.15 -59.62
N VAL A 95 8.77 -25.15 -58.78
CA VAL A 95 7.93 -24.01 -59.18
C VAL A 95 8.61 -23.16 -60.25
N SER A 96 9.92 -22.93 -60.16
CA SER A 96 10.70 -22.20 -61.15
C SER A 96 10.67 -22.90 -62.52
N LEU A 97 10.92 -24.21 -62.55
CA LEU A 97 10.82 -25.05 -63.76
C LEU A 97 9.40 -25.06 -64.33
N GLY A 98 8.38 -25.16 -63.47
CA GLY A 98 6.97 -25.08 -63.87
C GLY A 98 6.64 -23.73 -64.52
N ARG A 99 7.08 -22.62 -63.92
CA ARG A 99 6.94 -21.27 -64.49
C ARG A 99 7.68 -21.15 -65.81
N HIS A 100 8.92 -21.63 -65.88
CA HIS A 100 9.72 -21.60 -67.10
C HIS A 100 9.03 -22.38 -68.23
N ARG A 101 8.50 -23.57 -67.94
CA ARG A 101 7.72 -24.37 -68.90
C ARG A 101 6.45 -23.65 -69.35
N ILE A 102 5.71 -23.01 -68.43
CA ILE A 102 4.53 -22.20 -68.78
C ILE A 102 4.94 -21.02 -69.69
N HIS A 103 6.04 -20.34 -69.38
CA HIS A 103 6.58 -19.26 -70.20
C HIS A 103 7.01 -19.76 -71.58
N GLN A 104 7.73 -20.88 -71.68
CA GLN A 104 8.07 -21.51 -72.96
C GLN A 104 6.83 -21.88 -73.77
N ILE A 105 5.78 -22.42 -73.13
CA ILE A 105 4.51 -22.72 -73.80
C ILE A 105 3.83 -21.42 -74.29
N ARG A 106 3.91 -20.33 -73.52
CA ARG A 106 3.37 -19.03 -73.94
C ARG A 106 4.19 -18.42 -75.07
N GLU A 107 5.51 -18.51 -75.04
CA GLU A 107 6.40 -18.01 -76.09
C GLU A 107 6.28 -18.81 -77.38
N THR A 108 6.21 -20.14 -77.29
CA THR A 108 5.96 -20.99 -78.47
C THR A 108 4.60 -20.69 -79.09
N ARG A 109 3.57 -20.41 -78.26
CA ARG A 109 2.25 -19.90 -78.74
C ARG A 109 2.30 -18.49 -79.34
N LEU A 110 3.16 -17.60 -78.86
CA LEU A 110 3.34 -16.26 -79.44
C LEU A 110 4.11 -16.31 -80.76
N LYS A 111 5.10 -17.19 -80.88
CA LYS A 111 5.95 -17.37 -82.08
C LYS A 111 5.25 -18.17 -83.16
N SER A 112 4.40 -19.14 -82.79
CA SER A 112 3.49 -19.79 -83.73
C SER A 112 2.26 -18.89 -83.92
N HIS A 113 2.22 -18.10 -84.99
CA HIS A 113 1.03 -17.34 -85.42
C HIS A 113 -0.22 -18.22 -85.72
N LEU A 114 -0.18 -19.50 -85.36
CA LEU A 114 -1.32 -20.38 -85.23
C LEU A 114 -2.22 -19.86 -84.10
N LYS A 115 -3.08 -18.90 -84.45
CA LYS A 115 -4.36 -18.69 -83.76
C LYS A 115 -4.92 -20.09 -83.50
N GLN A 116 -5.19 -20.43 -82.23
CA GLN A 116 -5.77 -21.73 -81.91
C GLN A 116 -6.94 -21.97 -82.89
N PRO A 117 -7.03 -23.13 -83.56
CA PRO A 117 -8.08 -23.36 -84.56
C PRO A 117 -9.51 -23.24 -83.99
N GLY A 118 -9.67 -23.21 -82.66
CA GLY A 118 -10.94 -22.88 -81.97
C GLY A 118 -11.18 -21.40 -81.63
N ASP A 119 -10.23 -20.50 -81.88
CA ASP A 119 -10.32 -19.07 -81.51
C ASP A 119 -10.58 -18.14 -82.72
N VAL A 120 -10.44 -18.67 -83.96
CA VAL A 120 -10.80 -17.95 -85.19
C VAL A 120 -12.29 -18.09 -85.51
N THR A 121 -12.92 -19.18 -85.06
CA THR A 121 -14.34 -19.46 -85.24
C THR A 121 -15.20 -19.04 -84.06
N ARG A 122 -14.59 -18.65 -82.94
CA ARG A 122 -15.34 -18.10 -81.80
C ARG A 122 -15.91 -16.74 -82.15
N PRO A 123 -17.24 -16.55 -82.07
CA PRO A 123 -17.83 -15.25 -82.33
C PRO A 123 -17.25 -14.23 -81.33
N PRO A 124 -17.04 -12.97 -81.73
CA PRO A 124 -16.46 -11.93 -80.87
C PRO A 124 -17.24 -11.75 -79.55
N THR A 125 -18.52 -12.10 -79.55
CA THR A 125 -19.39 -12.13 -78.37
C THR A 125 -18.96 -13.16 -77.32
N GLU A 126 -18.53 -14.37 -77.72
CA GLU A 126 -18.02 -15.39 -76.79
C GLU A 126 -16.67 -14.99 -76.20
N LYS A 127 -15.80 -14.36 -77.00
CA LYS A 127 -14.53 -13.83 -76.53
C LYS A 127 -14.75 -12.71 -75.50
N ALA A 128 -15.65 -11.78 -75.79
CA ALA A 128 -16.05 -10.73 -74.86
C ALA A 128 -16.68 -11.31 -73.59
N ALA A 129 -17.53 -12.33 -73.71
CA ALA A 129 -18.14 -13.02 -72.56
C ALA A 129 -17.10 -13.76 -71.69
N SER A 130 -16.10 -14.40 -72.31
CA SER A 130 -14.99 -15.05 -71.59
C SER A 130 -14.13 -14.03 -70.85
N ILE A 131 -13.78 -12.89 -71.49
CA ILE A 131 -13.04 -11.80 -70.85
C ILE A 131 -13.86 -11.20 -69.70
N LEU A 132 -15.15 -10.94 -69.90
CA LEU A 132 -16.05 -10.44 -68.86
C LEU A 132 -16.16 -11.43 -67.68
N SER A 133 -16.26 -12.72 -67.97
CA SER A 133 -16.29 -13.78 -66.95
C SER A 133 -14.98 -13.85 -66.17
N GLY A 134 -13.83 -13.75 -66.87
CA GLY A 134 -12.50 -13.66 -66.24
C GLY A 134 -12.35 -12.42 -65.36
N ALA A 135 -12.79 -11.26 -65.87
CA ALA A 135 -12.78 -10.01 -65.13
C ALA A 135 -13.68 -10.09 -63.88
N LYS A 136 -14.90 -10.64 -63.99
CA LYS A 136 -15.82 -10.85 -62.85
C LYS A 136 -15.21 -11.75 -61.78
N LYS A 137 -14.57 -12.86 -62.17
CA LYS A 137 -13.87 -13.75 -61.23
C LYS A 137 -12.70 -13.04 -60.55
N ASN A 138 -11.95 -12.22 -61.29
CA ASN A 138 -10.84 -11.46 -60.72
C ASN A 138 -11.34 -10.38 -59.74
N THR A 139 -12.42 -9.67 -60.07
CA THR A 139 -13.03 -8.69 -59.14
C THR A 139 -13.58 -9.37 -57.89
N GLU A 140 -14.16 -10.57 -58.02
CA GLU A 140 -14.62 -11.34 -56.86
C GLU A 140 -13.47 -11.81 -55.97
N LEU A 141 -12.36 -12.26 -56.57
CA LEU A 141 -11.15 -12.65 -55.85
C LEU A 141 -10.56 -11.45 -55.11
N LEU A 142 -10.43 -10.30 -55.76
CA LEU A 142 -9.93 -9.07 -55.12
C LEU A 142 -10.85 -8.60 -53.99
N ARG A 143 -12.18 -8.72 -54.15
CA ARG A 143 -13.14 -8.42 -53.07
C ARG A 143 -12.92 -9.32 -51.87
N ARG A 144 -12.75 -10.63 -52.07
CA ARG A 144 -12.45 -11.57 -50.98
C ARG A 144 -11.12 -11.24 -50.30
N GLN A 145 -10.08 -10.92 -51.07
CA GLN A 145 -8.79 -10.50 -50.50
C GLN A 145 -8.90 -9.22 -49.66
N MET A 146 -9.69 -8.25 -50.09
CA MET A 146 -9.97 -7.03 -49.31
C MET A 146 -10.73 -7.34 -48.03
N GLU A 147 -11.72 -8.24 -48.08
CA GLU A 147 -12.47 -8.69 -46.90
C GLU A 147 -11.57 -9.44 -45.90
N ASP A 148 -10.71 -10.33 -46.40
CA ASP A 148 -9.74 -11.06 -45.59
C ASP A 148 -8.74 -10.09 -44.91
N GLN A 149 -8.22 -9.10 -45.65
CA GLN A 149 -7.34 -8.06 -45.10
C GLN A 149 -8.04 -7.18 -44.07
N GLN A 150 -9.31 -6.86 -44.28
CA GLN A 150 -10.09 -6.09 -43.31
C GLN A 150 -10.28 -6.88 -42.01
N LEU A 151 -10.61 -8.18 -42.10
CA LEU A 151 -10.73 -9.05 -40.93
C LEU A 151 -9.40 -9.19 -40.17
N GLU A 152 -8.28 -9.33 -40.88
CA GLU A 152 -6.94 -9.38 -40.27
C GLU A 152 -6.58 -8.05 -39.57
N MET A 153 -6.96 -6.91 -40.17
CA MET A 153 -6.78 -5.59 -39.56
C MET A 153 -7.64 -5.42 -38.29
N GLU A 154 -8.88 -5.91 -38.29
CA GLU A 154 -9.76 -5.91 -37.12
C GLU A 154 -9.18 -6.79 -35.99
N GLU A 155 -8.69 -7.99 -36.32
CA GLU A 155 -8.06 -8.89 -35.34
C GLU A 155 -6.80 -8.28 -34.73
N THR A 156 -5.92 -7.70 -35.56
CA THR A 156 -4.70 -7.03 -35.08
C THR A 156 -5.02 -5.78 -34.25
N GLN A 157 -6.08 -5.04 -34.57
CA GLN A 157 -6.56 -3.93 -33.76
C GLN A 157 -7.06 -4.39 -32.39
N ASP A 158 -7.83 -5.49 -32.33
CA ASP A 158 -8.31 -6.05 -31.07
C ASP A 158 -7.14 -6.52 -30.18
N ILE A 159 -6.11 -7.15 -30.77
CA ILE A 159 -4.87 -7.53 -30.07
C ILE A 159 -4.15 -6.29 -29.52
N LEU A 160 -4.06 -5.22 -30.32
CA LEU A 160 -3.42 -3.97 -29.92
C LEU A 160 -4.17 -3.31 -28.75
N GLU A 161 -5.50 -3.25 -28.81
CA GLU A 161 -6.33 -2.72 -27.74
C GLU A 161 -6.23 -3.56 -26.45
N ARG A 162 -6.15 -4.89 -26.57
CA ARG A 162 -5.89 -5.79 -25.44
C ARG A 162 -4.52 -5.52 -24.82
N LEU A 163 -3.47 -5.47 -25.61
CA LEU A 163 -2.11 -5.19 -25.14
C LEU A 163 -1.99 -3.79 -24.49
N LYS A 164 -2.67 -2.78 -25.03
CA LYS A 164 -2.75 -1.45 -24.42
C LYS A 164 -3.41 -1.48 -23.04
N ARG A 165 -4.51 -2.24 -22.90
CA ARG A 165 -5.17 -2.44 -21.59
C ARG A 165 -4.23 -3.12 -20.60
N ASP A 166 -3.56 -4.19 -21.01
CA ASP A 166 -2.61 -4.94 -20.16
C ASP A 166 -1.41 -4.07 -19.73
N LEU A 167 -0.87 -3.28 -20.66
CA LEU A 167 0.21 -2.33 -20.37
C LEU A 167 -0.25 -1.26 -19.37
N GLY A 168 -1.48 -0.75 -19.52
CA GLY A 168 -2.08 0.19 -18.57
C GLY A 168 -2.23 -0.41 -17.17
N VAL A 169 -2.65 -1.67 -17.05
CA VAL A 169 -2.72 -2.39 -15.77
C VAL A 169 -1.32 -2.54 -15.16
N LYS A 170 -0.33 -2.99 -15.95
CA LYS A 170 1.06 -3.15 -15.49
C LYS A 170 1.67 -1.82 -15.02
N GLN A 171 1.41 -0.72 -15.72
CA GLN A 171 1.87 0.62 -15.31
C GLN A 171 1.25 1.07 -13.99
N ARG A 172 -0.06 0.86 -13.79
CA ARG A 172 -0.74 1.16 -12.51
C ARG A 172 -0.20 0.32 -11.37
N THR A 173 -0.01 -0.99 -11.59
CA THR A 173 0.59 -1.88 -10.60
C THR A 173 2.02 -1.47 -10.25
N LYS A 174 2.83 -1.07 -11.24
CA LYS A 174 4.19 -0.55 -11.01
C LYS A 174 4.19 0.73 -10.18
N LEU A 175 3.31 1.69 -10.48
CA LEU A 175 3.17 2.92 -9.71
C LEU A 175 2.74 2.64 -8.27
N LEU A 176 1.83 1.68 -8.08
CA LEU A 176 1.39 1.28 -6.75
C LEU A 176 2.53 0.64 -5.96
N LEU A 177 3.28 -0.28 -6.56
CA LEU A 177 4.43 -0.93 -5.93
C LEU A 177 5.50 0.10 -5.54
N SER A 178 5.75 1.14 -6.36
CA SER A 178 6.70 2.19 -6.00
C SER A 178 6.20 3.05 -4.82
N VAL A 179 4.90 3.36 -4.76
CA VAL A 179 4.31 4.06 -3.61
C VAL A 179 4.40 3.21 -2.33
N LEU A 180 4.13 1.90 -2.43
CA LEU A 180 4.27 0.98 -1.30
C LEU A 180 5.73 0.86 -0.84
N GLU A 181 6.68 0.76 -1.77
CA GLU A 181 8.11 0.76 -1.48
C GLU A 181 8.53 2.06 -0.76
N GLN A 182 8.03 3.21 -1.21
CA GLN A 182 8.29 4.50 -0.57
C GLN A 182 7.71 4.57 0.85
N LYS A 183 6.48 4.08 1.05
CA LYS A 183 5.85 4.01 2.38
C LYS A 183 6.63 3.09 3.31
N GLU A 184 7.12 1.95 2.84
CA GLU A 184 7.94 1.03 3.63
C GLU A 184 9.29 1.67 3.99
N LYS A 185 9.94 2.39 3.06
CA LYS A 185 11.16 3.17 3.37
C LYS A 185 10.93 4.20 4.47
N ILE A 186 9.80 4.91 4.47
CA ILE A 186 9.44 5.86 5.52
C ILE A 186 9.21 5.13 6.86
N ARG A 187 8.50 4.00 6.83
CA ARG A 187 8.24 3.17 8.01
C ARG A 187 9.54 2.68 8.65
N VAL A 188 10.47 2.16 7.85
CA VAL A 188 11.79 1.71 8.31
C VAL A 188 12.58 2.87 8.92
N LYS A 189 12.58 4.07 8.31
CA LYS A 189 13.22 5.27 8.89
C LYS A 189 12.62 5.65 10.24
N ARG A 190 11.30 5.58 10.40
CA ARG A 190 10.62 5.85 11.69
C ARG A 190 11.04 4.83 12.75
N PHE A 191 11.11 3.55 12.40
CA PHE A 191 11.58 2.52 13.34
C PHE A 191 13.03 2.74 13.75
N GLN A 192 13.91 3.09 12.81
CA GLN A 192 15.31 3.43 13.11
C GLN A 192 15.41 4.60 14.09
N GLU A 193 14.61 5.66 13.89
CA GLU A 193 14.61 6.81 14.80
C GLU A 193 14.05 6.43 16.18
N ILE A 194 12.99 5.60 16.26
CA ILE A 194 12.49 5.07 17.54
C ILE A 194 13.58 4.27 18.26
N THR A 195 14.28 3.37 17.54
CA THR A 195 15.40 2.60 18.10
C THR A 195 16.49 3.54 18.60
N ARG A 196 16.84 4.59 17.85
CA ARG A 196 17.81 5.60 18.24
C ARG A 196 17.40 6.33 19.52
N LEU A 197 16.15 6.79 19.60
CA LEU A 197 15.62 7.46 20.79
C LEU A 197 15.64 6.53 22.00
N ILE A 198 15.30 5.25 21.85
CA ILE A 198 15.39 4.25 22.93
C ILE A 198 16.85 4.05 23.38
N THR A 199 17.80 3.97 22.45
CA THR A 199 19.22 3.84 22.79
C THR A 199 19.75 5.08 23.49
N ASP A 200 19.35 6.27 23.05
CA ASP A 200 19.73 7.55 23.68
C ASP A 200 19.16 7.64 25.09
N LEU A 201 17.90 7.21 25.31
CA LEU A 201 17.28 7.15 26.63
C LEU A 201 18.01 6.18 27.56
N ARG A 202 18.35 4.99 27.06
CA ARG A 202 19.16 4.01 27.82
C ARG A 202 20.53 4.57 28.17
N LYS A 203 21.18 5.26 27.23
CA LYS A 203 22.49 5.88 27.45
C LYS A 203 22.40 6.97 28.52
N ARG A 204 21.41 7.86 28.44
CA ARG A 204 21.17 8.90 29.47
C ARG A 204 20.91 8.30 30.85
N VAL A 205 20.11 7.24 30.94
CA VAL A 205 19.87 6.53 32.21
C VAL A 205 21.16 5.93 32.77
N LEU A 206 22.04 5.41 31.91
CA LEU A 206 23.36 4.90 32.31
C LEU A 206 24.32 6.02 32.69
N GLU A 207 24.33 7.15 31.98
CA GLU A 207 25.16 8.33 32.29
C GLU A 207 24.77 8.96 33.64
N VAL A 208 23.46 9.04 33.94
CA VAL A 208 22.97 9.46 35.26
C VAL A 208 23.42 8.51 36.37
N LYS A 209 23.55 7.20 36.09
CA LYS A 209 24.13 6.23 37.03
C LYS A 209 25.64 6.29 37.13
N ALA A 210 26.32 6.67 36.04
CA ALA A 210 27.77 6.67 35.93
C ALA A 210 28.42 7.99 36.38
N GLN A 211 27.66 9.08 36.52
CA GLN A 211 28.17 10.29 37.15
C GLN A 211 28.56 9.94 38.60
N PRO A 212 29.86 10.03 38.94
CA PRO A 212 30.31 9.84 40.31
C PRO A 212 29.76 11.01 41.11
N SER A 213 28.66 10.78 41.83
CA SER A 213 28.24 11.65 42.91
C SER A 213 29.47 11.87 43.79
N THR A 214 30.00 13.08 43.73
CA THR A 214 31.21 13.53 44.40
C THR A 214 31.23 13.03 45.84
N SER A 215 32.18 12.12 46.09
CA SER A 215 32.75 11.79 47.39
C SER A 215 31.77 11.62 48.56
N PHE A 216 30.98 10.55 48.54
CA PHE A 216 30.65 9.86 49.79
C PHE A 216 30.98 8.37 49.62
N SER A 217 31.97 7.93 50.39
CA SER A 217 32.55 6.59 50.47
C SER A 217 31.57 5.46 50.12
N THR A 218 31.72 4.91 48.92
CA THR A 218 30.85 3.89 48.31
C THR A 218 31.24 2.46 48.63
N GLU A 219 32.38 2.21 49.30
CA GLU A 219 32.74 0.85 49.74
C GLU A 219 31.80 0.32 50.84
N SER A 220 31.11 1.22 51.56
CA SER A 220 30.09 0.85 52.53
C SER A 220 28.70 0.64 51.88
N ARG A 221 28.41 1.32 50.76
CA ARG A 221 27.06 1.37 50.21
C ARG A 221 26.68 0.12 49.42
N ASP A 222 27.59 -0.49 48.67
CA ASP A 222 27.27 -1.70 47.91
C ASP A 222 27.13 -2.94 48.81
N LYS A 223 27.90 -3.03 49.90
CA LYS A 223 27.71 -4.09 50.91
C LYS A 223 26.41 -3.90 51.71
N ILE A 224 25.99 -2.65 51.96
CA ILE A 224 24.71 -2.34 52.61
C ILE A 224 23.54 -2.59 51.64
N VAL A 225 23.62 -2.18 50.37
CA VAL A 225 22.53 -2.36 49.39
C VAL A 225 22.37 -3.83 49.00
N GLN A 226 23.44 -4.62 48.89
CA GLN A 226 23.35 -6.05 48.58
C GLN A 226 22.92 -6.88 49.81
N ALA A 227 23.26 -6.46 51.04
CA ALA A 227 22.73 -7.04 52.28
C ALA A 227 21.28 -6.62 52.58
N PHE A 228 20.84 -5.44 52.11
CA PHE A 228 19.45 -4.98 52.22
C PHE A 228 18.56 -5.59 51.12
N MET A 229 18.99 -5.66 49.86
CA MET A 229 18.18 -6.22 48.76
C MET A 229 17.90 -7.72 48.92
N SER A 230 18.77 -8.47 49.62
CA SER A 230 18.57 -9.90 49.89
C SER A 230 17.74 -10.20 51.15
N LYS A 231 17.41 -9.19 51.97
CA LYS A 231 16.63 -9.35 53.23
C LYS A 231 15.40 -8.44 53.36
N ILE A 232 15.22 -7.44 52.49
CA ILE A 232 14.00 -6.64 52.49
C ILE A 232 12.90 -7.42 51.76
N ARG A 233 12.06 -8.13 52.53
CA ARG A 233 10.64 -8.21 52.16
C ARG A 233 10.14 -6.77 52.03
N PRO A 234 9.47 -6.39 50.92
CA PRO A 234 9.05 -5.01 50.71
C PRO A 234 8.37 -4.49 51.99
N PRO A 235 8.88 -3.41 52.63
CA PRO A 235 8.31 -2.92 53.85
C PRO A 235 6.87 -2.54 53.53
N ARG A 236 5.91 -3.19 54.21
CA ARG A 236 4.50 -2.88 54.05
C ARG A 236 4.35 -1.37 54.25
N ILE A 237 3.87 -0.71 53.20
CA ILE A 237 3.65 0.75 53.09
C ILE A 237 2.93 1.30 54.34
N SER A 238 2.18 0.46 55.05
CA SER A 238 1.54 0.78 56.33
C SER A 238 2.48 1.28 57.43
N HIS A 239 3.72 0.78 57.56
CA HIS A 239 4.57 1.13 58.71
C HIS A 239 5.26 2.49 58.55
N THR A 240 5.73 2.81 57.35
CA THR A 240 6.26 4.13 57.01
C THR A 240 5.16 5.19 56.98
N LEU A 241 3.97 4.84 56.44
CA LEU A 241 2.80 5.72 56.48
C LEU A 241 2.35 5.98 57.91
N ASN A 242 2.29 4.96 58.78
CA ASN A 242 1.95 5.15 60.20
C ASN A 242 3.00 5.97 60.95
N ALA A 243 4.29 5.79 60.65
CA ALA A 243 5.35 6.60 61.26
C ALA A 243 5.25 8.08 60.83
N LEU A 244 5.01 8.34 59.54
CA LEU A 244 4.79 9.69 59.01
C LEU A 244 3.51 10.32 59.54
N MET A 245 2.41 9.55 59.64
CA MET A 245 1.17 10.02 60.27
C MET A 245 1.36 10.35 61.75
N ASN A 246 2.11 9.53 62.49
CA ASN A 246 2.40 9.79 63.90
C ASN A 246 3.27 11.04 64.08
N LEU A 247 4.25 11.24 63.18
CA LEU A 247 5.12 12.41 63.20
C LEU A 247 4.35 13.68 62.79
N HIS A 248 3.48 13.58 61.80
CA HIS A 248 2.57 14.66 61.41
C HIS A 248 1.55 14.99 62.51
N GLY A 249 1.00 13.98 63.18
CA GLY A 249 0.14 14.13 64.35
C GLY A 249 0.85 14.80 65.53
N HIS A 250 2.12 14.46 65.75
CA HIS A 250 2.96 15.11 66.75
C HIS A 250 3.23 16.59 66.40
N HIS A 251 3.52 16.89 65.13
CA HIS A 251 3.69 18.28 64.67
C HIS A 251 2.41 19.10 64.77
N LEU A 252 1.25 18.54 64.42
CA LEU A 252 -0.04 19.18 64.61
C LEU A 252 -0.34 19.41 66.10
N GLY A 253 0.01 18.44 66.95
CA GLY A 253 -0.09 18.56 68.40
C GLY A 253 0.78 19.69 68.97
N LEU A 254 2.05 19.75 68.57
CA LEU A 254 2.97 20.82 68.94
C LEU A 254 2.52 22.18 68.40
N SER A 255 2.07 22.26 67.15
CA SER A 255 1.56 23.48 66.54
C SER A 255 0.34 24.01 67.29
N ARG A 256 -0.59 23.12 67.69
CA ARG A 256 -1.73 23.49 68.54
C ARG A 256 -1.28 23.96 69.92
N LEU A 257 -0.33 23.27 70.56
CA LEU A 257 0.21 23.70 71.86
C LEU A 257 0.87 25.08 71.77
N ILE A 258 1.63 25.35 70.70
CA ILE A 258 2.25 26.65 70.45
C ILE A 258 1.18 27.73 70.20
N GLN A 259 0.10 27.42 69.47
CA GLN A 259 -1.02 28.33 69.25
C GLN A 259 -1.85 28.60 70.52
N LEU A 260 -1.92 27.64 71.45
CA LEU A 260 -2.61 27.76 72.74
C LEU A 260 -1.77 28.43 73.84
N GLY A 261 -0.47 28.66 73.58
CA GLY A 261 0.52 29.12 74.55
C GLY A 261 0.43 30.59 74.96
N SER A 262 -0.75 31.16 75.22
CA SER A 262 -0.80 32.51 75.80
C SER A 262 -1.88 32.82 76.86
N SER A 263 -2.84 31.95 77.22
CA SER A 263 -3.63 32.19 78.46
C SER A 263 -4.57 31.07 78.96
N SER A 264 -4.80 29.97 78.23
CA SER A 264 -5.87 29.00 78.57
C SER A 264 -5.40 27.53 78.70
N GLU A 265 -4.10 27.29 78.94
CA GLU A 265 -3.58 25.93 79.09
C GLU A 265 -4.19 25.16 80.27
N SER A 266 -4.55 25.85 81.37
CA SER A 266 -5.14 25.19 82.54
C SER A 266 -6.60 24.76 82.30
N GLU A 267 -7.36 25.53 81.55
CA GLU A 267 -8.79 25.24 81.31
C GLU A 267 -8.95 24.13 80.27
N HIS A 268 -8.15 24.14 79.20
CA HIS A 268 -8.26 23.13 78.15
C HIS A 268 -7.81 21.73 78.61
N LEU A 269 -6.75 21.64 79.42
CA LEU A 269 -6.35 20.38 80.07
C LEU A 269 -7.41 19.88 81.04
N SER A 270 -8.02 20.78 81.83
CA SER A 270 -9.13 20.42 82.73
C SER A 270 -10.37 19.95 81.96
N HIS A 271 -10.65 20.50 80.78
CA HIS A 271 -11.77 20.11 79.93
C HIS A 271 -11.53 18.77 79.19
N ILE A 272 -10.28 18.47 78.80
CA ILE A 272 -9.92 17.16 78.21
C ILE A 272 -9.89 16.07 79.28
N LEU A 273 -9.32 16.36 80.46
CA LEU A 273 -9.37 15.45 81.61
C LEU A 273 -10.82 15.23 82.07
N GLY A 274 -11.66 16.27 82.04
CA GLY A 274 -13.10 16.16 82.30
C GLY A 274 -13.84 15.27 81.30
N ARG A 275 -13.49 15.34 80.00
CA ARG A 275 -14.07 14.41 79.00
C ARG A 275 -13.58 12.97 79.13
N ILE A 276 -12.32 12.78 79.52
CA ILE A 276 -11.77 11.44 79.78
C ILE A 276 -12.39 10.85 81.06
N ALA A 277 -12.61 11.68 82.08
CA ALA A 277 -13.32 11.30 83.30
C ALA A 277 -14.80 10.96 83.02
N GLN A 278 -15.51 11.78 82.22
CA GLN A 278 -16.90 11.48 81.79
C GLN A 278 -17.01 10.23 80.90
N GLN A 279 -15.98 9.91 80.11
CA GLN A 279 -15.92 8.62 79.41
C GLN A 279 -15.60 7.45 80.35
N ALA A 280 -14.85 7.72 81.43
CA ALA A 280 -14.53 6.75 82.46
C ALA A 280 -15.69 6.51 83.44
N GLU A 281 -16.62 7.47 83.63
CA GLU A 281 -17.84 7.35 84.45
C GLU A 281 -18.79 6.21 84.00
N ARG A 282 -18.57 5.60 82.83
CA ARG A 282 -19.24 4.34 82.44
C ARG A 282 -18.71 3.11 83.19
N PHE A 283 -17.60 3.25 83.91
CA PHE A 283 -17.04 2.27 84.83
C PHE A 283 -16.91 2.97 86.19
N GLU A 284 -17.54 2.45 87.25
CA GLU A 284 -17.50 3.01 88.61
C GLU A 284 -16.06 3.41 88.98
N THR A 285 -15.76 4.70 88.87
CA THR A 285 -14.40 5.21 88.94
C THR A 285 -14.20 5.82 90.31
N ASP A 286 -13.44 5.10 91.12
CA ASP A 286 -12.88 5.55 92.39
C ASP A 286 -12.24 6.95 92.19
N PRO A 287 -12.62 7.99 92.95
CA PRO A 287 -12.17 9.38 92.75
C PRO A 287 -10.64 9.55 92.79
N ASN A 288 -9.92 8.54 93.28
CA ASN A 288 -8.45 8.48 93.31
C ASN A 288 -7.80 8.04 91.98
N THR A 289 -8.57 7.67 90.95
CA THR A 289 -8.03 7.17 89.67
C THR A 289 -7.38 8.28 88.85
N VAL A 290 -7.96 9.48 88.82
CA VAL A 290 -7.38 10.65 88.13
C VAL A 290 -6.06 11.05 88.81
N ASP A 291 -6.04 11.10 90.13
CA ASP A 291 -4.82 11.40 90.89
C ASP A 291 -3.74 10.33 90.72
N ARG A 292 -4.13 9.04 90.62
CA ARG A 292 -3.19 7.97 90.26
C ARG A 292 -2.64 8.11 88.85
N ILE A 293 -3.46 8.48 87.86
CA ILE A 293 -3.00 8.69 86.48
C ILE A 293 -2.04 9.89 86.44
N ILE A 294 -2.36 10.98 87.13
CA ILE A 294 -1.47 12.15 87.25
C ILE A 294 -0.18 11.77 87.98
N ALA A 295 -0.24 10.98 89.05
CA ALA A 295 0.93 10.50 89.77
C ALA A 295 1.80 9.56 88.92
N ILE A 296 1.20 8.65 88.15
CA ILE A 296 1.90 7.75 87.22
C ILE A 296 2.50 8.56 86.06
N ALA A 297 1.79 9.56 85.54
CA ALA A 297 2.28 10.45 84.49
C ALA A 297 3.45 11.30 85.00
N ARG A 298 3.35 11.87 86.21
CA ARG A 298 4.45 12.60 86.86
C ARG A 298 5.63 11.69 87.21
N ALA A 299 5.38 10.46 87.67
CA ALA A 299 6.43 9.49 87.95
C ALA A 299 7.14 9.06 86.66
N ARG A 300 6.40 8.80 85.57
CA ARG A 300 6.97 8.51 84.24
C ARG A 300 7.69 9.72 83.65
N ALA A 301 7.19 10.94 83.86
CA ALA A 301 7.87 12.16 83.44
C ALA A 301 9.18 12.37 84.20
N LYS A 302 9.18 12.19 85.53
CA LYS A 302 10.40 12.18 86.37
C LYS A 302 11.36 11.05 86.00
N GLN A 303 10.85 9.90 85.56
CA GLN A 303 11.64 8.77 85.09
C GLN A 303 12.21 9.00 83.69
N ARG A 304 11.51 9.73 82.80
CA ARG A 304 12.01 10.18 81.49
C ARG A 304 12.97 11.36 81.60
N GLN A 305 12.85 12.19 82.64
CA GLN A 305 13.87 13.17 83.04
C GLN A 305 15.15 12.53 83.58
N ARG A 306 15.23 11.19 83.69
CA ARG A 306 16.48 10.48 84.01
C ARG A 306 17.46 10.39 82.83
N PHE A 307 17.46 11.35 81.91
CA PHE A 307 18.74 11.80 81.36
C PHE A 307 19.46 12.55 82.48
N LYS A 308 20.00 11.79 83.45
CA LYS A 308 20.90 12.35 84.45
C LYS A 308 22.18 12.72 83.70
N SER A 309 22.41 14.01 83.51
CA SER A 309 23.64 14.60 82.98
C SER A 309 24.82 14.51 83.97
N HIS A 310 24.84 13.48 84.83
CA HIS A 310 25.97 13.20 85.70
C HIS A 310 26.89 12.25 84.94
N ASP A 311 28.14 12.64 84.80
CA ASP A 311 29.24 11.97 84.09
C ASP A 311 29.39 12.34 82.60
N PHE A 312 29.00 13.55 82.21
CA PHE A 312 29.68 14.18 81.08
C PHE A 312 30.93 14.89 81.62
N PRO A 313 32.15 14.55 81.15
CA PRO A 313 33.32 15.37 81.43
C PRO A 313 33.00 16.82 81.01
N PRO A 314 33.55 17.85 81.67
CA PRO A 314 33.31 19.23 81.30
C PRO A 314 33.70 19.44 79.83
N VAL A 315 32.69 19.44 78.96
CA VAL A 315 32.86 19.61 77.52
C VAL A 315 33.35 21.02 77.33
N SER A 316 34.56 21.16 76.79
CA SER A 316 35.11 22.47 76.46
C SER A 316 34.14 23.21 75.54
N GLU A 317 33.98 24.51 75.73
CA GLU A 317 33.14 25.37 74.87
C GLU A 317 33.46 25.16 73.38
N LEU A 318 34.72 24.88 73.07
CA LEU A 318 35.22 24.60 71.73
C LEU A 318 34.73 23.23 71.17
N GLU A 319 34.55 22.23 72.02
CA GLU A 319 33.94 20.95 71.64
C GLU A 319 32.43 21.08 71.44
N LEU A 320 31.78 21.90 72.27
CA LEU A 320 30.36 22.18 72.16
C LEU A 320 30.07 22.91 70.83
N GLU A 321 30.86 23.92 70.47
CA GLU A 321 30.73 24.65 69.20
C GLU A 321 30.97 23.73 67.99
N LYS A 322 31.96 22.83 68.06
CA LYS A 322 32.19 21.81 67.03
C LYS A 322 30.99 20.87 66.86
N LYS A 323 30.38 20.44 67.96
CA LYS A 323 29.17 19.59 67.92
C LYS A 323 27.97 20.34 67.37
N TYR A 324 27.81 21.62 67.71
CA TYR A 324 26.76 22.47 67.14
C TYR A 324 26.92 22.62 65.63
N LYS A 325 28.12 22.97 65.14
CA LYS A 325 28.40 23.06 63.70
C LYS A 325 28.14 21.74 62.96
N ALA A 326 28.57 20.61 63.53
CA ALA A 326 28.32 19.29 62.96
C ALA A 326 26.82 18.92 62.93
N ASN A 327 26.05 19.34 63.94
CA ASN A 327 24.60 19.15 63.94
C ASN A 327 23.91 20.06 62.91
N GLU A 328 24.34 21.31 62.78
CA GLU A 328 23.82 22.25 61.78
C GLU A 328 24.12 21.77 60.34
N GLU A 329 25.28 21.17 60.11
CA GLU A 329 25.61 20.52 58.83
C GLU A 329 24.71 19.33 58.54
N ARG A 330 24.48 18.45 59.53
CA ARG A 330 23.55 17.31 59.39
C ARG A 330 22.11 17.75 59.18
N GLU A 331 21.67 18.81 59.86
CA GLU A 331 20.36 19.39 59.68
C GLU A 331 20.19 19.93 58.26
N ARG A 332 21.19 20.66 57.74
CA ARG A 332 21.20 21.12 56.34
C ARG A 332 21.20 19.96 55.34
N GLU A 333 21.93 18.88 55.62
CA GLU A 333 21.93 17.68 54.76
C GLU A 333 20.57 16.96 54.78
N LEU A 334 19.98 16.78 55.96
CA LEU A 334 18.65 16.20 56.11
C LEU A 334 17.59 17.06 55.42
N GLN A 335 17.67 18.38 55.53
CA GLN A 335 16.78 19.29 54.83
C GLN A 335 16.90 19.13 53.31
N LYS A 336 18.13 19.08 52.76
CA LYS A 336 18.36 18.84 51.32
C LYS A 336 17.79 17.50 50.85
N ILE A 337 17.96 16.44 51.63
CA ILE A 337 17.42 15.11 51.29
C ILE A 337 15.88 15.13 51.35
N SER A 338 15.32 15.82 52.34
CA SER A 338 13.87 16.02 52.47
C SER A 338 13.31 16.78 51.27
N ASP A 339 13.93 17.91 50.90
CA ASP A 339 13.51 18.73 49.75
C ASP A 339 13.60 17.94 48.44
N LEU A 340 14.67 17.13 48.26
CA LEU A 340 14.82 16.25 47.11
C LEU A 340 13.75 15.16 47.07
N ALA A 341 13.41 14.56 48.22
CA ALA A 341 12.35 13.56 48.31
C ALA A 341 10.98 14.16 47.97
N VAL A 342 10.69 15.39 48.42
CA VAL A 342 9.47 16.12 48.06
C VAL A 342 9.44 16.42 46.57
N ALA A 343 10.55 16.90 45.99
CA ALA A 343 10.65 17.18 44.56
C ALA A 343 10.46 15.92 43.70
N LEU A 344 11.06 14.79 44.11
CA LEU A 344 10.86 13.50 43.45
C LEU A 344 9.41 13.01 43.59
N GLY A 345 8.79 13.21 44.76
CA GLY A 345 7.37 12.92 44.97
C GLY A 345 6.49 13.67 43.99
N PHE A 346 6.71 14.98 43.85
CA PHE A 346 5.99 15.84 42.90
C PHE A 346 6.21 15.40 41.44
N LEU A 347 7.44 15.08 41.03
CA LEU A 347 7.74 14.61 39.68
C LEU A 347 7.08 13.25 39.37
N CYS A 348 7.07 12.35 40.33
CA CYS A 348 6.38 11.07 40.22
C CYS A 348 4.87 11.27 40.08
N GLU A 349 4.27 12.11 40.93
CA GLU A 349 2.84 12.43 40.87
C GLU A 349 2.48 13.07 39.52
N HIS A 350 3.25 14.05 39.04
CA HIS A 350 3.04 14.65 37.74
C HIS A 350 3.15 13.61 36.60
N SER A 351 4.15 12.72 36.65
CA SER A 351 4.32 11.69 35.63
C SER A 351 3.16 10.70 35.62
N ILE A 352 2.67 10.31 36.80
CA ILE A 352 1.47 9.45 36.95
C ILE A 352 0.24 10.17 36.41
N SER A 353 0.02 11.43 36.76
CA SER A 353 -1.10 12.23 36.24
C SER A 353 -1.04 12.39 34.73
N SER A 354 0.16 12.61 34.15
CA SER A 354 0.33 12.70 32.71
C SER A 354 0.06 11.38 32.00
N ALA A 355 0.50 10.26 32.58
CA ALA A 355 0.22 8.93 32.05
C ALA A 355 -1.28 8.61 32.12
N ASN A 356 -1.93 8.94 33.23
CA ASN A 356 -3.37 8.78 33.39
C ASN A 356 -4.14 9.64 32.39
N LEU A 357 -3.74 10.91 32.21
CA LEU A 357 -4.37 11.81 31.23
C LEU A 357 -4.21 11.28 29.80
N PHE A 358 -3.06 10.71 29.45
CA PHE A 358 -2.86 10.07 28.15
C PHE A 358 -3.76 8.84 27.98
N VAL A 359 -3.85 7.98 29.00
CA VAL A 359 -4.69 6.77 28.96
C VAL A 359 -6.17 7.12 28.89
N GLU A 360 -6.63 8.13 29.63
CA GLU A 360 -8.03 8.52 29.69
C GLU A 360 -8.47 9.36 28.49
N LYS A 361 -7.65 10.31 28.04
CA LYS A 361 -8.05 11.26 26.99
C LYS A 361 -7.50 10.88 25.62
N SER A 362 -6.20 10.66 25.51
CA SER A 362 -5.53 10.53 24.20
C SER A 362 -5.68 9.13 23.59
N SER A 363 -5.56 8.08 24.41
CA SER A 363 -5.67 6.69 23.97
C SER A 363 -7.01 6.35 23.30
N PRO A 364 -8.19 6.70 23.86
CA PRO A 364 -9.45 6.41 23.19
C PRO A 364 -9.64 7.20 21.90
N ILE A 365 -9.16 8.45 21.81
CA ILE A 365 -9.21 9.23 20.56
C ILE A 365 -8.34 8.56 19.48
N LEU A 366 -7.14 8.12 19.84
CA LEU A 366 -6.25 7.41 18.91
C LEU A 366 -6.84 6.06 18.48
N ARG A 367 -7.47 5.31 19.40
CA ARG A 367 -8.17 4.07 19.04
C ARG A 367 -9.36 4.33 18.13
N ALA A 368 -10.20 5.30 18.45
CA ALA A 368 -11.36 5.65 17.63
C ALA A 368 -10.92 6.08 16.22
N SER A 369 -9.89 6.90 16.10
CA SER A 369 -9.31 7.29 14.82
C SER A 369 -8.74 6.10 14.04
N LEU A 370 -8.05 5.17 14.71
CA LEU A 370 -7.57 3.92 14.09
C LEU A 370 -8.71 2.98 13.67
N GLU A 371 -9.77 2.88 14.47
CA GLU A 371 -10.96 2.08 14.18
C GLU A 371 -11.77 2.68 13.02
N GLU A 372 -11.80 4.00 12.89
CA GLU A 372 -12.42 4.71 11.76
C GLU A 372 -11.61 4.54 10.46
N GLU A 373 -10.27 4.57 10.55
CA GLU A 373 -9.40 4.35 9.38
C GLU A 373 -9.28 2.87 8.97
N SER A 374 -9.48 1.93 9.90
CA SER A 374 -9.41 0.49 9.65
C SER A 374 -10.29 -0.01 8.49
N PRO A 375 -11.60 0.33 8.40
CA PRO A 375 -12.44 -0.08 7.26
C PRO A 375 -12.04 0.60 5.96
N LEU A 376 -11.52 1.83 5.99
CA LEU A 376 -11.02 2.52 4.80
C LEU A 376 -9.76 1.85 4.27
N ALA A 377 -8.82 1.51 5.15
CA ALA A 377 -7.61 0.77 4.80
C ALA A 377 -7.94 -0.63 4.29
N LYS A 378 -8.90 -1.33 4.93
CA LYS A 378 -9.38 -2.64 4.49
C LYS A 378 -10.05 -2.57 3.11
N GLY A 379 -10.91 -1.57 2.88
CA GLY A 379 -11.53 -1.32 1.58
C GLY A 379 -10.51 -1.01 0.48
N TYR A 380 -9.45 -0.27 0.80
CA TYR A 380 -8.34 -0.04 -0.13
C TYR A 380 -7.60 -1.34 -0.44
N ILE A 381 -7.27 -2.16 0.57
CA ILE A 381 -6.64 -3.47 0.39
C ILE A 381 -7.53 -4.41 -0.42
N ASP A 382 -8.84 -4.42 -0.19
CA ASP A 382 -9.79 -5.26 -0.93
C ASP A 382 -9.94 -4.79 -2.39
N THR A 383 -9.90 -3.48 -2.62
CA THR A 383 -9.87 -2.90 -3.97
C THR A 383 -8.59 -3.29 -4.69
N LEU A 384 -7.44 -3.21 -4.00
CA LEU A 384 -6.15 -3.65 -4.52
C LEU A 384 -6.13 -5.15 -4.80
N ARG A 385 -6.66 -5.96 -3.88
CA ARG A 385 -6.77 -7.40 -4.02
C ARG A 385 -7.63 -7.74 -5.22
N CYS A 386 -8.79 -7.10 -5.39
CA CYS A 386 -9.62 -7.25 -6.60
C CYS A 386 -8.88 -6.87 -7.88
N ILE A 387 -8.09 -5.78 -7.89
CA ILE A 387 -7.33 -5.37 -9.08
C ILE A 387 -6.21 -6.38 -9.42
N ILE A 388 -5.63 -7.04 -8.42
CA ILE A 388 -4.51 -7.98 -8.59
C ILE A 388 -5.01 -9.41 -8.88
N THR A 389 -6.06 -9.86 -8.18
CA THR A 389 -6.58 -11.24 -8.25
C THR A 389 -7.68 -11.45 -9.27
N SER A 390 -8.26 -10.38 -9.81
CA SER A 390 -9.16 -10.48 -10.96
C SER A 390 -8.44 -9.94 -12.19
N PRO A 391 -7.62 -10.76 -12.89
CA PRO A 391 -7.48 -10.51 -14.32
C PRO A 391 -8.90 -10.44 -14.91
N PRO A 392 -9.14 -9.63 -15.95
CA PRO A 392 -10.40 -9.67 -16.68
C PRO A 392 -10.48 -11.04 -17.36
N ASP A 393 -10.85 -12.06 -16.60
CA ASP A 393 -11.24 -13.34 -17.13
C ASP A 393 -12.50 -13.05 -17.91
N GLU A 394 -12.33 -12.96 -19.23
CA GLU A 394 -13.40 -12.98 -20.21
C GLU A 394 -14.23 -14.22 -19.89
N ILE A 395 -15.33 -14.04 -19.14
CA ILE A 395 -16.28 -15.12 -18.87
C ILE A 395 -16.71 -15.59 -20.27
N PRO A 396 -16.36 -16.82 -20.69
CA PRO A 396 -16.63 -17.27 -22.04
C PRO A 396 -18.15 -17.25 -22.26
N GLY A 397 -18.61 -16.40 -23.18
CA GLY A 397 -20.04 -16.26 -23.50
C GLY A 397 -20.70 -14.94 -23.12
N GLU A 398 -20.04 -14.02 -22.40
CA GLU A 398 -20.57 -12.66 -22.24
C GLU A 398 -20.38 -11.85 -23.53
N THR A 399 -21.48 -11.31 -24.07
CA THR A 399 -21.45 -10.45 -25.25
C THR A 399 -20.63 -9.18 -24.98
N ARG A 400 -19.88 -8.70 -25.98
CA ARG A 400 -19.08 -7.45 -25.93
C ARG A 400 -19.87 -6.28 -25.34
N PHE A 401 -21.17 -6.21 -25.63
CA PHE A 401 -22.09 -5.22 -25.08
C PHE A 401 -22.20 -5.30 -23.54
N VAL A 402 -22.39 -6.50 -22.97
CA VAL A 402 -22.48 -6.68 -21.52
C VAL A 402 -21.19 -6.28 -20.82
N GLN A 403 -20.03 -6.59 -21.41
CA GLN A 403 -18.74 -6.15 -20.89
C GLN A 403 -18.59 -4.62 -20.92
N GLN A 404 -19.05 -3.97 -22.00
CA GLN A 404 -19.02 -2.51 -22.13
C GLN A 404 -19.99 -1.82 -21.15
N VAL A 405 -21.18 -2.38 -20.94
CA VAL A 405 -22.13 -1.85 -19.96
C VAL A 405 -21.59 -2.04 -18.55
N LYS A 406 -20.99 -3.20 -18.24
CA LYS A 406 -20.33 -3.44 -16.95
C LYS A 406 -19.18 -2.47 -16.69
N SER A 407 -18.34 -2.20 -17.69
CA SER A 407 -17.24 -1.24 -17.55
C SER A 407 -17.74 0.18 -17.36
N THR A 408 -18.78 0.59 -18.10
CA THR A 408 -19.39 1.93 -18.00
C THR A 408 -20.08 2.14 -16.64
N CYS A 409 -20.82 1.14 -16.18
CA CYS A 409 -21.52 1.18 -14.88
C CYS A 409 -20.62 0.82 -13.69
N HIS A 410 -19.32 0.56 -13.92
CA HIS A 410 -18.36 0.16 -12.88
C HIS A 410 -18.80 -1.11 -12.09
N LEU A 411 -19.58 -1.96 -12.74
CA LEU A 411 -20.12 -3.20 -12.19
C LEU A 411 -19.06 -4.31 -12.32
N ARG A 412 -18.53 -4.79 -11.19
CA ARG A 412 -17.52 -5.87 -11.16
C ARG A 412 -18.11 -7.16 -10.60
N GLY A 413 -17.84 -8.29 -11.25
CA GLY A 413 -18.25 -9.64 -10.81
C GLY A 413 -19.28 -10.32 -11.70
N ARG A 414 -19.77 -11.48 -11.24
CA ARG A 414 -20.89 -12.23 -11.86
C ARG A 414 -22.21 -11.55 -11.49
N ILE A 415 -22.50 -10.48 -12.20
CA ILE A 415 -23.69 -9.67 -11.98
C ILE A 415 -24.76 -10.16 -12.96
N THR A 416 -25.95 -10.42 -12.43
CA THR A 416 -27.10 -10.86 -13.22
C THR A 416 -27.55 -9.75 -14.17
N LEU A 417 -28.12 -10.10 -15.32
CA LEU A 417 -28.61 -9.11 -16.29
C LEU A 417 -29.60 -8.12 -15.63
N SER A 418 -30.42 -8.60 -14.69
CA SER A 418 -31.35 -7.77 -13.91
C SER A 418 -30.66 -6.69 -13.09
N GLU A 419 -29.53 -7.01 -12.45
CA GLU A 419 -28.75 -6.04 -11.66
C GLU A 419 -28.05 -5.02 -12.56
N ILE A 420 -27.59 -5.43 -13.75
CA ILE A 420 -27.05 -4.52 -14.77
C ILE A 420 -28.13 -3.53 -15.20
N VAL A 421 -29.32 -4.01 -15.53
CA VAL A 421 -30.46 -3.16 -15.94
C VAL A 421 -30.84 -2.19 -14.81
N ALA A 422 -30.94 -2.67 -13.57
CA ALA A 422 -31.24 -1.81 -12.41
C ALA A 422 -30.18 -0.71 -12.21
N CYS A 423 -28.90 -1.03 -12.40
CA CYS A 423 -27.82 -0.06 -12.29
C CYS A 423 -27.83 0.97 -13.43
N VAL A 424 -28.07 0.53 -14.67
CA VAL A 424 -28.23 1.43 -15.82
C VAL A 424 -29.41 2.37 -15.58
N GLU A 425 -30.54 1.85 -15.13
CA GLU A 425 -31.73 2.64 -14.82
C GLU A 425 -31.46 3.66 -13.69
N ALA A 426 -30.76 3.26 -12.63
CA ALA A 426 -30.36 4.17 -11.55
C ALA A 426 -29.41 5.27 -12.06
N THR A 427 -28.49 4.93 -12.96
CA THR A 427 -27.55 5.87 -13.57
C THR A 427 -28.27 6.88 -14.46
N ILE A 428 -29.22 6.41 -15.29
CA ILE A 428 -30.06 7.27 -16.13
C ILE A 428 -30.93 8.18 -15.25
N ARG A 429 -31.57 7.66 -14.20
CA ARG A 429 -32.34 8.49 -13.26
C ARG A 429 -31.48 9.55 -12.59
N LYS A 430 -30.25 9.21 -12.19
CA LYS A 430 -29.31 10.16 -11.60
C LYS A 430 -28.89 11.24 -12.60
N ALA A 431 -28.53 10.85 -13.82
CA ALA A 431 -28.18 11.79 -14.89
C ALA A 431 -29.36 12.71 -15.19
N HIS A 432 -30.57 12.18 -15.35
CA HIS A 432 -31.77 12.96 -15.62
C HIS A 432 -32.09 13.93 -14.48
N ARG A 433 -31.97 13.51 -13.21
CA ARG A 433 -32.09 14.43 -12.06
C ARG A 433 -31.06 15.54 -12.07
N GLN A 434 -29.82 15.24 -12.47
CA GLN A 434 -28.76 16.25 -12.61
C GLN A 434 -29.07 17.22 -13.75
N THR A 435 -29.54 16.73 -14.90
CA THR A 435 -29.93 17.59 -16.02
C THR A 435 -31.10 18.49 -15.64
N LEU A 436 -32.16 17.94 -15.04
CA LEU A 436 -33.29 18.73 -14.56
C LEU A 436 -32.87 19.75 -13.50
N PHE A 437 -31.94 19.39 -12.62
CA PHE A 437 -31.37 20.32 -11.64
C PHE A 437 -30.58 21.45 -12.31
N LEU A 438 -29.78 21.15 -13.33
CA LEU A 438 -29.02 22.14 -14.09
C LEU A 438 -29.94 23.04 -14.94
N GLU A 439 -31.03 22.50 -15.49
CA GLU A 439 -32.05 23.27 -16.22
C GLU A 439 -32.88 24.15 -15.27
N ALA A 440 -33.18 23.66 -14.06
CA ALA A 440 -33.89 24.42 -13.03
C ALA A 440 -33.01 25.51 -12.38
N LEU A 441 -31.68 25.31 -12.39
CA LEU A 441 -30.70 26.34 -12.07
C LEU A 441 -30.66 27.38 -13.19
N THR A 442 -31.68 28.22 -13.22
CA THR A 442 -31.58 29.53 -13.86
C THR A 442 -30.57 30.33 -13.05
N ILE A 443 -29.30 30.26 -13.45
CA ILE A 443 -28.28 31.15 -12.93
C ILE A 443 -28.78 32.56 -13.28
N PRO A 444 -29.09 33.41 -12.28
CA PRO A 444 -29.52 34.77 -12.59
C PRO A 444 -28.43 35.40 -13.46
N PRO A 445 -28.81 36.13 -14.53
CA PRO A 445 -27.84 36.73 -15.43
C PRO A 445 -26.82 37.48 -14.57
N PRO A 446 -25.50 37.22 -14.77
CA PRO A 446 -24.49 37.81 -13.92
C PRO A 446 -24.72 39.32 -13.90
N SER A 447 -24.75 39.90 -12.69
CA SER A 447 -24.77 41.35 -12.54
C SER A 447 -23.71 41.94 -13.47
N PRO A 448 -24.00 43.07 -14.16
CA PRO A 448 -23.06 43.67 -15.09
C PRO A 448 -21.70 43.77 -14.41
N LEU A 449 -20.71 43.12 -15.02
CA LEU A 449 -19.35 43.04 -14.49
C LEU A 449 -18.83 44.47 -14.38
N THR A 450 -18.23 44.81 -13.24
CA THR A 450 -17.53 46.08 -13.09
C THR A 450 -16.38 46.12 -14.10
N GLU A 451 -16.05 47.28 -14.68
CA GLU A 451 -14.95 47.42 -15.65
C GLU A 451 -13.63 46.80 -15.14
N GLU A 452 -13.38 46.87 -13.83
CA GLU A 452 -12.23 46.22 -13.18
C GLU A 452 -12.26 44.69 -13.29
N GLN A 453 -13.43 44.07 -13.18
CA GLN A 453 -13.61 42.62 -13.31
C GLN A 453 -13.48 42.18 -14.77
N GLU A 454 -13.97 42.97 -15.72
CA GLU A 454 -13.78 42.71 -17.15
C GLU A 454 -12.30 42.80 -17.55
N ALA A 455 -11.60 43.84 -17.07
CA ALA A 455 -10.16 43.97 -17.27
C ALA A 455 -9.38 42.80 -16.64
N LEU A 456 -9.79 42.34 -15.46
CA LEU A 456 -9.19 41.19 -14.80
C LEU A 456 -9.42 39.89 -15.60
N ILE A 457 -10.65 39.63 -16.06
CA ILE A 457 -10.98 38.47 -16.90
C ILE A 457 -10.21 38.52 -18.23
N ALA A 458 -10.13 39.70 -18.86
CA ALA A 458 -9.34 39.91 -20.06
C ALA A 458 -7.86 39.59 -19.80
N SER A 459 -7.30 40.04 -18.68
CA SER A 459 -5.91 39.72 -18.31
C SER A 459 -5.67 38.23 -18.09
N TYR A 460 -6.62 37.53 -17.44
CA TYR A 460 -6.53 36.08 -17.24
C TYR A 460 -6.65 35.31 -18.55
N SER A 461 -7.57 35.71 -19.45
CA SER A 461 -7.72 35.10 -20.77
C SER A 461 -6.48 35.30 -21.63
N MET A 462 -5.89 36.50 -21.60
CA MET A 462 -4.64 36.82 -22.30
C MET A 462 -3.46 36.00 -21.74
N ASN A 463 -3.36 35.87 -20.41
CA ASN A 463 -2.35 35.03 -19.77
C ASN A 463 -2.55 33.55 -20.09
N ALA A 464 -3.78 33.05 -20.09
CA ALA A 464 -4.11 31.68 -20.46
C ALA A 464 -3.71 31.38 -21.91
N ASN A 465 -4.04 32.29 -22.84
CA ASN A 465 -3.65 32.18 -24.24
C ASN A 465 -2.12 32.21 -24.41
N ASN A 466 -1.42 33.08 -23.70
CA ASN A 466 0.04 33.14 -23.72
C ASN A 466 0.70 31.85 -23.19
N VAL A 467 0.14 31.25 -22.14
CA VAL A 467 0.61 29.97 -21.60
C VAL A 467 0.31 28.83 -22.58
N GLN A 468 -0.88 28.84 -23.19
CA GLN A 468 -1.27 27.88 -24.21
C GLN A 468 -0.31 27.95 -25.42
N ASP A 469 0.00 29.15 -25.91
CA ASP A 469 0.94 29.38 -27.01
C ASP A 469 2.37 28.92 -26.69
N ARG A 470 2.83 29.12 -25.45
CA ARG A 470 4.14 28.59 -25.02
C ARG A 470 4.12 27.06 -24.98
N THR A 471 3.02 26.48 -24.53
CA THR A 471 2.85 25.04 -24.40
C THR A 471 2.79 24.37 -25.79
N THR A 472 2.04 24.96 -26.72
CA THR A 472 1.96 24.48 -28.12
C THR A 472 3.32 24.59 -28.79
N LYS A 473 4.04 25.72 -28.67
CA LYS A 473 5.40 25.90 -29.20
C LYS A 473 6.42 24.90 -28.62
N LEU A 474 6.28 24.53 -27.34
CA LEU A 474 7.15 23.54 -26.72
C LEU A 474 6.83 22.13 -27.25
N LEU A 475 5.55 21.81 -27.40
CA LEU A 475 5.08 20.54 -27.96
C LEU A 475 5.53 20.36 -29.41
N THR A 476 5.37 21.36 -30.27
CA THR A 476 5.83 21.30 -31.67
C THR A 476 7.33 21.05 -31.74
N ARG A 477 8.15 21.80 -30.98
CA ARG A 477 9.60 21.56 -30.90
C ARG A 477 9.96 20.17 -30.39
N LYS A 478 9.17 19.59 -29.48
CA LYS A 478 9.40 18.21 -29.00
C LYS A 478 9.05 17.18 -30.06
N VAL A 479 8.00 17.41 -30.85
CA VAL A 479 7.62 16.56 -31.99
C VAL A 479 8.71 16.61 -33.06
N GLU A 480 9.16 17.80 -33.47
CA GLU A 480 10.25 17.98 -34.45
C GLU A 480 11.55 17.27 -34.00
N LYS A 481 11.90 17.38 -32.70
CA LYS A 481 13.05 16.65 -32.15
C LYS A 481 12.86 15.13 -32.15
N ALA A 482 11.65 14.65 -31.91
CA ALA A 482 11.34 13.22 -31.98
C ALA A 482 11.44 12.71 -33.42
N GLU A 483 10.92 13.45 -34.40
CA GLU A 483 11.03 13.14 -35.83
C GLU A 483 12.49 13.08 -36.29
N MET A 484 13.32 14.05 -35.88
CA MET A 484 14.76 14.03 -36.14
C MET A 484 15.47 12.82 -35.48
N GLY A 485 15.02 12.42 -34.29
CA GLY A 485 15.49 11.20 -33.63
C GLY A 485 15.13 9.94 -34.42
N TYR A 486 13.91 9.87 -34.98
CA TYR A 486 13.47 8.77 -35.82
C TYR A 486 14.24 8.69 -37.14
N SER A 487 14.54 9.82 -37.79
CA SER A 487 15.37 9.82 -39.00
C SER A 487 16.78 9.31 -38.71
N LEU A 488 17.39 9.75 -37.61
CA LEU A 488 18.73 9.29 -37.21
C LEU A 488 18.75 7.79 -36.90
N ALA A 489 17.73 7.28 -36.21
CA ALA A 489 17.61 5.86 -35.93
C ALA A 489 17.48 5.03 -37.22
N LYS A 490 16.76 5.54 -38.21
CA LYS A 490 16.63 4.94 -39.53
C LYS A 490 17.96 4.94 -40.28
N ASP A 491 18.72 6.03 -40.23
CA ASP A 491 20.05 6.12 -40.84
C ASP A 491 21.04 5.12 -40.22
N VAL A 492 21.02 4.98 -38.89
CA VAL A 492 21.82 3.95 -38.19
C VAL A 492 21.40 2.54 -38.62
N GLN A 493 20.11 2.28 -38.75
CA GLN A 493 19.62 0.98 -39.21
C GLN A 493 20.04 0.68 -40.65
N ASN A 494 20.01 1.67 -41.53
CA ASN A 494 20.50 1.56 -42.91
C ASN A 494 22.01 1.28 -42.93
N LEU A 495 22.81 2.03 -42.16
CA LEU A 495 24.26 1.81 -42.02
C LEU A 495 24.58 0.40 -41.51
N ILE A 496 23.81 -0.12 -40.54
CA ILE A 496 23.97 -1.51 -40.06
C ILE A 496 23.65 -2.52 -41.16
N GLN A 497 22.63 -2.27 -41.99
CA GLN A 497 22.30 -3.14 -43.13
C GLN A 497 23.41 -3.10 -44.20
N GLU A 498 23.91 -1.92 -44.54
CA GLU A 498 25.03 -1.75 -45.49
C GLU A 498 26.30 -2.44 -44.98
N ALA A 499 26.65 -2.26 -43.70
CA ALA A 499 27.79 -2.94 -43.09
C ALA A 499 27.65 -4.47 -43.16
N LYS A 500 26.44 -5.01 -42.95
CA LYS A 500 26.18 -6.46 -43.13
C LYS A 500 26.35 -6.92 -44.57
N THR A 501 26.05 -6.09 -45.56
CA THR A 501 26.28 -6.43 -46.97
C THR A 501 27.76 -6.38 -47.37
N ILE A 502 28.56 -5.52 -46.72
CA ILE A 502 30.00 -5.37 -47.00
C ILE A 502 30.82 -6.48 -46.32
N VAL A 503 30.42 -6.92 -45.13
CA VAL A 503 31.09 -7.99 -44.35
C VAL A 503 30.63 -9.40 -44.80
N GLY A 504 29.87 -9.49 -45.90
CA GLY A 504 29.48 -10.75 -46.55
C GLY A 504 30.65 -11.49 -47.16
#